data_AF-A0A562RNR8-F1
#
_entry.id   AF-A0A562RNR8-F1
#
_cell.length_a   1.000
_cell.length_b   1.000
_cell.length_c   1.000
_cell.angle_alpha   90.00
_cell.angle_beta   90.00
_cell.angle_gamma   90.00
#
_symmetry.space_group_name_H-M   'P 1'
#
loop_
_entity.id
_entity.type
_entity.pdbx_description
1 polymer ?
#
loop_
_entity_poly.entity_id
_entity_poly.type
_entity_poly.pdbx_seq_one_letter_code
_entity_poly.pdbx_strand_id
1 'polypeptide(L)'
;MSGKTYLLTTPTSCFFRLTIPVDLRNLFGKRELKKNLGKFPRSSAKDLAMILAGKFKVLFKKIRNDEKMKGISPDQIRQITEKFFQDGLQGIEDEFTCYQGGAFDAESRKERLAIIQDSIDESKDALSLGDYDHVHRAADRYLEDAGITADKESQDYRSLCRELLKTNIVLDEIHQKRMHGDY
;
A
#
# COMPACT_ATOMS: atom_id res chain seq x y z
N MET A 1 2.18 -27.80 34.06
CA MET A 1 2.33 -26.69 33.09
C MET A 1 1.36 -25.58 33.45
N SER A 2 1.84 -24.41 33.88
CA SER A 2 0.95 -23.31 34.30
C SER A 2 0.31 -22.66 33.06
N GLY A 3 -0.97 -22.92 32.84
CA GLY A 3 -1.72 -22.37 31.71
C GLY A 3 -1.82 -20.84 31.82
N LYS A 4 -1.43 -20.13 30.76
CA LYS A 4 -1.60 -18.67 30.65
C LYS A 4 -3.07 -18.32 30.93
N THR A 5 -3.32 -17.70 32.07
CA THR A 5 -4.67 -17.35 32.52
C THR A 5 -5.00 -15.96 32.02
N TYR A 6 -6.08 -15.83 31.24
CA TYR A 6 -6.58 -14.54 30.71
C TYR A 6 -7.31 -13.70 31.75
N LEU A 7 -7.38 -14.19 32.99
CA LEU A 7 -8.08 -13.60 34.11
C LEU A 7 -7.07 -13.03 35.11
N LEU A 8 -7.23 -11.75 35.43
CA LEU A 8 -6.55 -11.05 36.51
C LEU A 8 -7.58 -10.74 37.60
N THR A 9 -7.38 -11.26 38.80
CA THR A 9 -8.30 -11.04 39.94
C THR A 9 -7.72 -10.04 40.92
N THR A 10 -8.51 -9.07 41.34
CA THR A 10 -8.26 -8.24 42.53
C THR A 10 -9.23 -8.65 43.65
N PRO A 11 -9.04 -8.20 44.90
CA PRO A 11 -9.98 -8.48 45.99
C PRO A 11 -11.43 -8.02 45.70
N THR A 12 -11.59 -7.06 44.79
CA THR A 12 -12.86 -6.36 44.53
C THR A 12 -13.40 -6.54 43.12
N SER A 13 -12.63 -7.10 42.17
CA SER A 13 -13.02 -7.19 40.76
C SER A 13 -12.23 -8.23 39.98
N CYS A 14 -12.80 -8.68 38.86
CA CYS A 14 -12.15 -9.53 37.88
C CYS A 14 -11.87 -8.75 36.59
N PHE A 15 -10.71 -8.96 35.98
CA PHE A 15 -10.32 -8.33 34.72
C PHE A 15 -9.92 -9.39 33.71
N PHE A 16 -10.36 -9.22 32.47
CA PHE A 16 -9.79 -9.89 31.33
C PHE A 16 -8.50 -9.18 30.91
N ARG A 17 -7.43 -9.94 30.69
CA ARG A 17 -6.16 -9.45 30.16
C ARG A 17 -5.67 -10.37 29.05
N LEU A 18 -5.42 -9.81 27.87
CA LEU A 18 -4.83 -10.51 26.73
C LEU A 18 -3.74 -9.66 26.11
N THR A 19 -2.53 -10.20 26.02
CA THR A 19 -1.42 -9.55 25.30
C THR A 19 -1.73 -9.50 23.81
N ILE A 20 -1.52 -8.32 23.20
CA ILE A 20 -1.64 -8.14 21.76
C ILE A 20 -0.32 -8.63 21.11
N PRO A 21 -0.38 -9.52 20.10
CA PRO A 21 0.81 -9.95 19.37
C PRO A 21 1.62 -8.78 18.83
N VAL A 22 2.95 -8.89 18.81
CA VAL A 22 3.85 -7.78 18.48
C VAL A 22 3.51 -7.14 17.14
N ASP A 23 3.25 -7.97 16.14
CA ASP A 23 2.84 -7.61 14.77
C ASP A 23 1.53 -6.81 14.71
N LEU A 24 0.64 -6.98 15.69
CA LEU A 24 -0.65 -6.29 15.73
C LEU A 24 -0.65 -5.04 16.62
N ARG A 25 0.46 -4.71 17.30
CA ARG A 25 0.48 -3.60 18.26
C ARG A 25 0.28 -2.24 17.61
N ASN A 26 0.81 -2.04 16.40
CA ASN A 26 0.67 -0.78 15.68
C ASN A 26 -0.80 -0.53 15.31
N LEU A 27 -1.52 -1.58 14.89
CA LEU A 27 -2.94 -1.49 14.56
C LEU A 27 -3.81 -1.15 15.79
N PHE A 28 -3.53 -1.74 16.95
CA PHE A 28 -4.34 -1.54 18.16
C PHE A 28 -3.86 -0.39 19.05
N GLY A 29 -2.69 0.21 18.78
CA GLY A 29 -2.07 1.28 19.56
C GLY A 29 -1.74 0.92 21.02
N LYS A 30 -1.78 -0.37 21.38
CA LYS A 30 -1.65 -0.85 22.76
C LYS A 30 -0.90 -2.19 22.82
N ARG A 31 -0.34 -2.52 23.98
CA ARG A 31 0.40 -3.77 24.22
C ARG A 31 -0.49 -4.90 24.73
N GLU A 32 -1.64 -4.56 25.31
CA GLU A 32 -2.60 -5.51 25.86
C GLU A 32 -4.03 -4.98 25.80
N LEU A 33 -4.98 -5.92 25.69
CA LEU A 33 -6.40 -5.69 25.91
C LEU A 33 -6.70 -5.96 27.38
N LYS A 34 -7.17 -4.94 28.08
CA LYS A 34 -7.60 -5.04 29.48
C LYS A 34 -9.05 -4.59 29.59
N LYS A 35 -9.92 -5.46 30.09
CA LYS A 35 -11.35 -5.16 30.28
C LYS A 35 -11.79 -5.58 31.67
N ASN A 36 -12.47 -4.68 32.39
CA ASN A 36 -13.12 -5.04 33.65
C ASN A 36 -14.30 -5.98 33.36
N LEU A 37 -14.32 -7.14 34.01
CA LEU A 37 -15.41 -8.11 33.95
C LEU A 37 -16.41 -7.87 35.09
N GLY A 38 -16.09 -7.08 36.10
CA GLY A 38 -16.94 -6.83 37.27
C GLY A 38 -16.73 -7.85 38.39
N LYS A 39 -17.72 -7.94 39.30
CA LYS A 39 -17.73 -8.89 40.43
C LYS A 39 -18.43 -10.18 40.01
N PHE A 40 -17.65 -11.18 39.65
CA PHE A 40 -18.14 -12.52 39.34
C PHE A 40 -17.47 -13.56 40.25
N PRO A 41 -18.15 -14.69 40.53
CA PRO A 41 -17.48 -15.87 41.03
C PRO A 41 -16.28 -16.23 40.12
N ARG A 42 -15.17 -16.69 40.72
CA ARG A 42 -13.92 -16.93 40.00
C ARG A 42 -14.07 -17.88 38.80
N SER A 43 -14.93 -18.90 38.92
CA SER A 43 -15.26 -19.83 37.83
C SER A 43 -15.91 -19.10 36.65
N SER A 44 -17.00 -18.37 36.89
CA SER A 44 -17.71 -17.61 35.85
C SER A 44 -16.82 -16.54 35.20
N ALA A 45 -15.99 -15.86 35.97
CA ALA A 45 -15.04 -14.88 35.45
C ALA A 45 -13.98 -15.53 34.54
N LYS A 46 -13.53 -16.74 34.89
CA LYS A 46 -12.57 -17.51 34.11
C LYS A 46 -13.18 -17.95 32.78
N ASP A 47 -14.41 -18.45 32.79
CA ASP A 47 -15.11 -18.89 31.58
C ASP A 47 -15.32 -17.71 30.61
N LEU A 48 -15.76 -16.57 31.14
CA LEU A 48 -15.92 -15.35 30.34
C LEU A 48 -14.58 -14.85 29.77
N ALA A 49 -13.51 -14.88 30.56
CA ALA A 49 -12.17 -14.51 30.10
C ALA A 49 -11.67 -15.44 28.99
N MET A 50 -11.98 -16.75 29.06
CA MET A 50 -11.64 -17.72 28.02
C MET A 50 -12.43 -17.48 26.73
N ILE A 51 -13.73 -17.20 26.83
CA ILE A 51 -14.58 -16.86 25.67
C ILE A 51 -14.04 -15.61 24.96
N LEU A 52 -13.73 -14.56 25.72
CA LEU A 52 -13.15 -13.33 25.17
C LEU A 52 -11.80 -13.59 24.51
N ALA A 53 -10.93 -14.38 25.14
CA ALA A 53 -9.65 -14.76 24.56
C ALA A 53 -9.82 -15.51 23.23
N GLY A 54 -10.77 -16.45 23.16
CA GLY A 54 -11.10 -17.18 21.93
C GLY A 54 -11.54 -16.24 20.82
N LYS A 55 -12.47 -15.32 21.11
CA LYS A 55 -12.95 -14.31 20.15
C LYS A 55 -11.81 -13.43 19.61
N PHE A 56 -10.95 -12.92 20.49
CA PHE A 56 -9.82 -12.08 20.07
C PHE A 56 -8.75 -12.88 19.30
N LYS A 57 -8.51 -14.15 19.63
CA LYS A 57 -7.60 -14.99 18.84
C LYS A 57 -8.12 -15.23 17.43
N VAL A 58 -9.43 -15.46 17.27
CA VAL A 58 -10.06 -15.57 15.95
C VAL A 58 -9.94 -14.25 15.20
N LEU A 59 -10.17 -13.12 15.87
CA LEU A 59 -9.99 -11.80 15.28
C LEU A 59 -8.54 -11.56 14.82
N PHE A 60 -7.55 -11.85 15.65
CA PHE A 60 -6.13 -11.73 15.27
C PHE A 60 -5.79 -12.62 14.06
N LYS A 61 -6.32 -13.84 14.01
CA LYS A 61 -6.12 -14.74 12.86
C LYS A 61 -6.78 -14.18 11.60
N LYS A 62 -7.98 -13.60 11.70
CA LYS A 62 -8.64 -12.94 10.57
C LYS A 62 -7.82 -11.75 10.07
N ILE A 63 -7.40 -10.84 10.95
CA ILE A 63 -6.57 -9.68 10.60
C ILE A 63 -5.29 -10.12 9.88
N ARG A 64 -4.63 -11.18 10.35
CA ARG A 64 -3.42 -11.72 9.71
C ARG A 64 -3.66 -12.40 8.36
N ASN A 65 -4.86 -12.89 8.13
CA ASN A 65 -5.25 -13.58 6.90
C ASN A 65 -6.00 -12.67 5.94
N ASP A 66 -6.29 -11.44 6.33
CA ASP A 66 -6.89 -10.43 5.48
C ASP A 66 -5.77 -9.74 4.70
N GLU A 67 -5.70 -10.01 3.40
CA GLU A 67 -4.71 -9.39 2.50
C GLU A 67 -4.84 -7.88 2.48
N LYS A 68 -6.01 -7.32 2.84
CA LYS A 68 -6.25 -5.87 2.92
C LYS A 68 -5.56 -5.17 4.10
N MET A 69 -5.05 -5.94 5.08
CA MET A 69 -4.36 -5.39 6.27
C MET A 69 -2.87 -5.73 6.35
N LYS A 70 -2.37 -6.59 5.46
CA LYS A 70 -0.94 -6.64 5.17
C LYS A 70 -0.70 -5.53 4.16
N GLY A 71 0.27 -4.65 4.40
CA GLY A 71 0.63 -3.64 3.43
C GLY A 71 0.98 -4.23 2.06
N ILE A 72 1.32 -3.37 1.10
CA ILE A 72 1.52 -3.79 -0.29
C ILE A 72 2.72 -4.74 -0.36
N SER A 73 2.49 -5.99 -0.74
CA SER A 73 3.58 -6.96 -0.90
C SER A 73 4.45 -6.62 -2.10
N PRO A 74 5.73 -7.05 -2.13
CA PRO A 74 6.61 -6.84 -3.28
C PRO A 74 6.05 -7.38 -4.60
N ASP A 75 5.33 -8.51 -4.57
CA ASP A 75 4.69 -9.08 -5.75
C ASP A 75 3.52 -8.21 -6.24
N GLN A 76 2.74 -7.63 -5.32
CA GLN A 76 1.68 -6.68 -5.67
C GLN A 76 2.26 -5.38 -6.24
N ILE A 77 3.36 -4.86 -5.67
CA ILE A 77 4.07 -3.71 -6.25
C ILE A 77 4.48 -4.04 -7.67
N ARG A 78 5.14 -5.18 -7.91
CA ARG A 78 5.57 -5.60 -9.25
C ARG A 78 4.40 -5.71 -10.22
N GLN A 79 3.28 -6.32 -9.81
CA GLN A 79 2.10 -6.47 -10.68
C GLN A 79 1.48 -5.12 -11.04
N ILE A 80 1.38 -4.20 -10.06
CA ILE A 80 0.88 -2.84 -10.30
C ILE A 80 1.83 -2.09 -11.24
N THR A 81 3.14 -2.17 -11.00
CA THR A 81 4.15 -1.52 -11.83
C THR A 81 4.14 -2.04 -13.27
N GLU A 82 4.01 -3.35 -13.46
CA GLU A 82 3.87 -3.95 -14.79
C GLU A 82 2.61 -3.45 -15.49
N LYS A 83 1.46 -3.46 -14.80
CA LYS A 83 0.22 -2.94 -15.37
C LYS A 83 0.34 -1.47 -15.76
N PHE A 84 0.94 -0.66 -14.88
CA PHE A 84 1.20 0.75 -15.15
C PHE A 84 2.07 0.95 -16.38
N PHE A 85 3.13 0.14 -16.52
CA PHE A 85 3.99 0.16 -17.69
C PHE A 85 3.24 -0.17 -18.98
N GLN A 86 2.44 -1.24 -18.98
CA GLN A 86 1.66 -1.64 -20.15
C GLN A 86 0.62 -0.58 -20.55
N ASP A 87 -0.10 -0.03 -19.57
CA ASP A 87 -1.09 1.04 -19.80
C ASP A 87 -0.39 2.31 -20.33
N GLY A 88 0.82 2.63 -19.85
CA GLY A 88 1.63 3.74 -20.34
C GLY A 88 2.15 3.54 -21.77
N LEU A 89 2.63 2.33 -22.10
CA LEU A 89 3.02 1.98 -23.47
C LEU A 89 1.86 2.11 -24.44
N GLN A 90 0.67 1.64 -24.05
CA GLN A 90 -0.53 1.80 -24.87
C GLN A 90 -0.87 3.28 -25.06
N GLY A 91 -0.78 4.10 -24.01
CA GLY A 91 -1.00 5.55 -24.11
C GLY A 91 -0.06 6.25 -25.10
N ILE A 92 1.21 5.83 -25.15
CA ILE A 92 2.17 6.32 -26.14
C ILE A 92 1.73 5.93 -27.56
N GLU A 93 1.35 4.67 -27.79
CA GLU A 93 0.86 4.21 -29.11
C GLU A 93 -0.43 4.90 -29.55
N ASP A 94 -1.34 5.16 -28.61
CA ASP A 94 -2.61 5.86 -28.87
C ASP A 94 -2.35 7.30 -29.29
N GLU A 95 -1.37 7.98 -28.69
CA GLU A 95 -0.93 9.32 -29.08
C GLU A 95 -0.43 9.33 -30.53
N PHE A 96 0.45 8.40 -30.91
CA PHE A 96 0.92 8.27 -32.29
C PHE A 96 -0.20 7.93 -33.27
N THR A 97 -1.19 7.14 -32.83
CA THR A 97 -2.36 6.79 -33.65
C THR A 97 -3.29 7.99 -33.86
N CYS A 98 -3.45 8.86 -32.85
CA CYS A 98 -4.27 10.08 -32.96
C CYS A 98 -3.69 11.10 -33.95
N TYR A 99 -2.38 11.04 -34.25
CA TYR A 99 -1.74 11.87 -35.28
C TYR A 99 -2.01 11.40 -36.71
N GLN A 100 -2.79 10.32 -36.91
CA GLN A 100 -3.25 9.89 -38.23
C GLN A 100 -4.25 10.88 -38.83
N GLY A 101 -3.74 11.99 -39.35
CA GLY A 101 -4.51 13.05 -40.01
C GLY A 101 -3.67 14.24 -40.47
N GLY A 102 -2.45 14.41 -39.95
CA GLY A 102 -1.52 15.46 -40.35
C GLY A 102 -0.09 15.13 -39.95
N ALA A 103 0.89 15.63 -40.70
CA ALA A 103 2.29 15.45 -40.34
C ALA A 103 2.58 16.14 -39.00
N PHE A 104 3.16 15.41 -38.04
CA PHE A 104 3.75 16.02 -36.86
C PHE A 104 4.92 16.88 -37.32
N ASP A 105 4.70 18.19 -37.37
CA ASP A 105 5.71 19.12 -37.88
C ASP A 105 6.92 19.16 -36.93
N ALA A 106 8.03 19.68 -37.45
CA ALA A 106 9.30 19.66 -36.73
C ALA A 106 9.27 20.47 -35.43
N GLU A 107 8.50 21.56 -35.37
CA GLU A 107 8.39 22.38 -34.15
C GLU A 107 7.52 21.68 -33.11
N SER A 108 6.36 21.13 -33.51
CA SER A 108 5.54 20.31 -32.61
C SER A 108 6.32 19.12 -32.03
N ARG A 109 7.19 18.48 -32.84
CA ARG A 109 8.12 17.44 -32.39
C ARG A 109 9.08 17.93 -31.33
N LYS A 110 9.70 19.08 -31.57
CA LYS A 110 10.69 19.66 -30.66
C LYS A 110 10.05 20.07 -29.34
N GLU A 111 8.87 20.68 -29.37
CA GLU A 111 8.11 21.02 -28.17
C GLU A 111 7.75 19.76 -27.37
N ARG A 112 7.28 18.70 -28.03
CA ARG A 112 6.94 17.44 -27.37
C ARG A 112 8.17 16.78 -26.72
N LEU A 113 9.31 16.77 -27.42
CA LEU A 113 10.57 16.25 -26.88
C LEU A 113 11.05 17.03 -25.65
N ALA A 114 10.88 18.35 -25.64
CA ALA A 114 11.20 19.18 -24.48
C ALA A 114 10.32 18.81 -23.27
N ILE A 115 9.01 18.66 -23.47
CA ILE A 115 8.07 18.25 -22.42
C ILE A 115 8.45 16.87 -21.85
N ILE A 116 8.79 15.91 -22.71
CA ILE A 116 9.22 14.57 -22.28
C ILE A 116 10.51 14.66 -21.47
N GLN A 117 11.47 15.48 -21.90
CA GLN A 117 12.73 15.65 -21.20
C GLN A 117 12.53 16.32 -19.82
N ASP A 118 11.70 17.35 -19.74
CA ASP A 118 11.34 18.00 -18.47
C ASP A 118 10.69 16.99 -17.51
N SER A 119 9.78 16.14 -18.00
CA SER A 119 9.15 15.06 -17.21
C SER A 119 10.17 14.04 -16.65
N ILE A 120 11.15 13.66 -17.46
CA ILE A 120 12.24 12.77 -17.03
C ILE A 120 13.05 13.41 -15.89
N ASP A 121 13.42 14.68 -16.07
CA ASP A 121 14.26 15.40 -15.11
C ASP A 121 13.51 15.67 -13.80
N GLU A 122 12.25 16.09 -13.87
CA GLU A 122 11.35 16.19 -12.71
C GLU A 122 11.22 14.86 -11.97
N SER A 123 11.05 13.75 -12.68
CA SER A 123 10.94 12.41 -12.08
C SER A 123 12.24 11.97 -11.39
N LYS A 124 13.40 12.32 -11.95
CA LYS A 124 14.72 12.05 -11.34
C LYS A 124 14.94 12.88 -10.09
N ASP A 125 14.58 14.16 -10.13
CA ASP A 125 14.67 15.06 -8.98
C ASP A 125 13.74 14.58 -7.85
N ALA A 126 12.50 14.24 -8.17
CA ALA A 126 11.53 13.66 -7.26
C ALA A 126 12.06 12.39 -6.57
N LEU A 127 12.67 11.47 -7.33
CA LEU A 127 13.33 10.27 -6.77
C LEU A 127 14.50 10.60 -5.83
N SER A 128 15.25 11.66 -6.12
CA SER A 128 16.39 12.08 -5.30
C SER A 128 15.96 12.73 -3.98
N LEU A 129 14.86 13.49 -4.02
CA LEU A 129 14.29 14.20 -2.87
C LEU A 129 13.34 13.32 -2.06
N GLY A 130 12.89 12.19 -2.62
CA GLY A 130 11.86 11.36 -2.03
C GLY A 130 10.48 12.03 -2.04
N ASP A 131 10.26 12.95 -2.98
CA ASP A 131 8.97 13.61 -3.21
C ASP A 131 8.16 12.74 -4.18
N TYR A 132 6.97 12.31 -3.76
CA TYR A 132 6.13 11.38 -4.50
C TYR A 132 4.76 11.96 -4.86
N ASP A 133 4.56 13.26 -4.66
CA ASP A 133 3.25 13.88 -4.82
C ASP A 133 2.66 13.70 -6.22
N HIS A 134 3.50 13.78 -7.26
CA HIS A 134 3.08 13.63 -8.66
C HIS A 134 2.57 12.23 -9.02
N VAL A 135 3.00 11.19 -8.30
CA VAL A 135 2.59 9.80 -8.56
C VAL A 135 1.52 9.30 -7.61
N HIS A 136 1.16 10.05 -6.56
CA HIS A 136 0.11 9.65 -5.61
C HIS A 136 -1.21 9.32 -6.29
N ARG A 137 -1.67 10.16 -7.23
CA ARG A 137 -2.92 9.90 -7.96
C ARG A 137 -2.86 8.59 -8.77
N ALA A 138 -1.73 8.31 -9.40
CA ALA A 138 -1.55 7.07 -10.15
C ALA A 138 -1.52 5.87 -9.20
N ALA A 139 -0.75 5.94 -8.11
CA ALA A 139 -0.66 4.90 -7.11
C ALA A 139 -2.02 4.55 -6.51
N ASP A 140 -2.80 5.56 -6.09
CA ASP A 140 -4.15 5.39 -5.54
C ASP A 140 -5.07 4.65 -6.53
N ARG A 141 -5.09 5.08 -7.79
CA ARG A 141 -5.90 4.45 -8.84
C ARG A 141 -5.55 2.98 -9.03
N TYR A 142 -4.26 2.63 -9.16
CA TYR A 142 -3.88 1.23 -9.39
C TYR A 142 -4.08 0.35 -8.15
N LEU A 143 -3.96 0.92 -6.95
CA LEU A 143 -4.31 0.21 -5.72
C LEU A 143 -5.81 -0.06 -5.64
N GLU A 144 -6.64 0.92 -6.02
CA GLU A 144 -8.09 0.77 -6.09
C GLU A 144 -8.51 -0.30 -7.10
N ASP A 145 -7.94 -0.26 -8.32
CA ASP A 145 -8.18 -1.26 -9.37
C ASP A 145 -7.79 -2.69 -8.93
N ALA A 146 -6.73 -2.80 -8.12
CA ALA A 146 -6.29 -4.06 -7.53
C ALA A 146 -7.08 -4.49 -6.27
N GLY A 147 -8.00 -3.65 -5.78
CA GLY A 147 -8.76 -3.89 -4.55
C GLY A 147 -7.91 -3.85 -3.27
N ILE A 148 -6.78 -3.14 -3.30
CA ILE A 148 -5.80 -3.01 -2.21
C ILE A 148 -6.01 -1.68 -1.50
N THR A 149 -5.97 -1.69 -0.17
CA THR A 149 -5.97 -0.47 0.65
C THR A 149 -4.61 -0.32 1.30
N ALA A 150 -4.00 0.85 1.18
CA ALA A 150 -2.70 1.16 1.77
C ALA A 150 -2.74 2.52 2.48
N ASP A 151 -1.97 2.62 3.57
CA ASP A 151 -1.71 3.90 4.23
C ASP A 151 -0.65 4.67 3.44
N LYS A 152 -0.92 5.93 3.09
CA LYS A 152 -0.02 6.78 2.31
C LYS A 152 1.30 7.07 3.03
N GLU A 153 1.29 7.03 4.36
CA GLU A 153 2.50 7.18 5.16
C GLU A 153 3.27 5.87 5.35
N SER A 154 2.76 4.75 4.81
CA SER A 154 3.44 3.46 4.91
C SER A 154 4.67 3.38 4.00
N GLN A 155 5.67 2.62 4.46
CA GLN A 155 6.86 2.32 3.67
C GLN A 155 6.52 1.59 2.37
N ASP A 156 5.49 0.74 2.38
CA ASP A 156 5.07 -0.04 1.22
C ASP A 156 4.45 0.86 0.14
N TYR A 157 3.61 1.83 0.55
CA TYR A 157 3.05 2.83 -0.37
C TYR A 157 4.15 3.71 -0.98
N ARG A 158 5.11 4.17 -0.16
CA ARG A 158 6.28 4.92 -0.65
C ARG A 158 7.14 4.09 -1.61
N SER A 159 7.25 2.79 -1.36
CA SER A 159 7.98 1.86 -2.24
C SER A 159 7.27 1.70 -3.59
N LEU A 160 5.94 1.59 -3.59
CA LEU A 160 5.15 1.60 -4.82
C LEU A 160 5.35 2.90 -5.60
N CYS A 161 5.19 4.07 -4.96
CA CYS A 161 5.38 5.36 -5.60
C CYS A 161 6.77 5.48 -6.25
N ARG A 162 7.80 5.01 -5.57
CA ARG A 162 9.16 5.00 -6.09
C ARG A 162 9.31 4.14 -7.34
N GLU A 163 8.71 2.94 -7.38
CA GLU A 163 8.74 2.09 -8.58
C GLU A 163 7.91 2.68 -9.73
N LEU A 164 6.80 3.35 -9.44
CA LEU A 164 6.02 4.06 -10.48
C LEU A 164 6.82 5.21 -11.10
N LEU A 165 7.53 6.02 -10.31
CA LEU A 165 8.40 7.09 -10.83
C LEU A 165 9.51 6.55 -11.74
N LYS A 166 10.18 5.46 -11.34
CA LYS A 166 11.16 4.80 -12.20
C LYS A 166 10.55 4.34 -13.52
N THR A 167 9.32 3.83 -13.46
CA THR A 167 8.60 3.34 -14.64
C THR A 167 8.22 4.49 -15.57
N ASN A 168 7.84 5.65 -15.03
CA ASN A 168 7.64 6.87 -15.82
C ASN A 168 8.90 7.25 -16.59
N ILE A 169 10.07 7.27 -15.93
CA ILE A 169 11.33 7.58 -16.60
C ILE A 169 11.57 6.63 -17.79
N VAL A 170 11.37 5.33 -17.59
CA VAL A 170 11.54 4.34 -18.68
C VAL A 170 10.51 4.57 -19.80
N LEU A 171 9.25 4.86 -19.47
CA LEU A 171 8.21 5.15 -20.46
C LEU A 171 8.53 6.41 -21.26
N ASP A 172 8.97 7.48 -20.60
CA ASP A 172 9.33 8.73 -21.24
C ASP A 172 10.59 8.57 -22.12
N GLU A 173 11.57 7.77 -21.69
CA GLU A 173 12.73 7.41 -22.52
C GLU A 173 12.31 6.61 -23.78
N ILE A 174 11.36 5.69 -23.65
CA ILE A 174 10.77 4.97 -24.79
C ILE A 174 10.02 5.95 -25.70
N HIS A 175 9.23 6.84 -25.12
CA HIS A 175 8.48 7.84 -25.87
C HIS A 175 9.43 8.74 -26.67
N GLN A 176 10.51 9.23 -26.03
CA GLN A 176 11.55 10.02 -26.68
C GLN A 176 12.17 9.28 -27.88
N LYS A 177 12.51 8.00 -27.73
CA LYS A 177 13.03 7.16 -28.82
C LYS A 177 12.03 7.02 -29.97
N ARG A 178 10.76 6.74 -29.66
CA ARG A 178 9.70 6.62 -30.68
C ARG A 178 9.44 7.93 -31.41
N MET A 179 9.55 9.09 -30.75
CA MET A 179 9.50 10.41 -31.39
C MET A 179 10.64 10.63 -32.41
N HIS A 180 11.76 9.93 -32.25
CA HIS A 180 12.86 9.85 -33.21
C HIS A 180 12.71 8.74 -34.26
N GLY A 181 11.67 7.92 -34.17
CA GLY A 181 11.43 6.76 -35.04
C GLY A 181 12.20 5.50 -34.65
N ASP A 182 12.75 5.44 -33.43
CA ASP A 182 13.41 4.27 -32.87
C ASP A 182 12.39 3.45 -32.05
N TYR A 183 12.09 2.23 -32.51
CA TYR A 183 11.05 1.34 -31.97
C TYR A 183 11.62 0.02 -31.45
#